data_AF-A0A653RGF1-F1
#
_entry.id   AF-A0A653RGF1-F1
#
_cell.length_a   1.000
_cell.length_b   1.000
_cell.length_c   1.000
_cell.angle_alpha   90.00
_cell.angle_beta   90.00
_cell.angle_gamma   90.00
#
_symmetry.space_group_name_H-M   'P 1'
#
loop_
_entity.id
_entity.type
_entity.pdbx_description
1 polymer ?
#
loop_
_entity_poly.entity_id
_entity_poly.type
_entity_poly.pdbx_seq_one_letter_code
_entity_poly.pdbx_strand_id
1 'polypeptide(L)'
;MTMSDQQILDALIWQDFEGLQDVIQKPSMNGGRYEFEAADVGEAVALAETLKTRGRYQYFRGQADASWSMTSTVSRCTPAGREAELEKVRAFWSWVRNSPEIVPYLQSDDQILAAIQHHGIAATPLLDLTREPPVAGWFATEDVGTAGYGAIYLLDHDRLSDFFRMMSGGRLQFRFLEVDVANLWRLQAQSGLFLEGNADLEQFWPVDRIVFRQTGARSPITRSEIYPDRESHLEQMIRLHAVLDERSRRFEALINDPKSPLRVYHVQAEPAAAPAESAPPSEIWVAGPDERWNAVDLSQADVTLALSTLESDGNVVIDLIERRRRCTDLLNVTVDGEVVPGRFQRLLDALWTGMRPYPYTAQEIARAVSALARFDGFFRQFNLNAGKGTFELAQAHLESPLEIEMGLFGGGSTRCCVSGARLLAAFTNAGRRLLSLPETATVEHMKAALIVAQGVRMGLFDEERFRCLLVDEIIPWQVLSKRDPTIYAASQIEVLGVP
;
A
#
# COMPACT_ATOMS: atom_id res chain seq x y z
N MET A 1 -46.18 -38.82 20.45
CA MET A 1 -44.84 -38.41 19.98
C MET A 1 -44.97 -36.99 19.47
N THR A 2 -44.64 -36.02 20.31
CA THR A 2 -44.58 -34.60 19.93
C THR A 2 -43.31 -34.41 19.12
N MET A 3 -43.43 -33.94 17.88
CA MET A 3 -42.29 -33.49 17.09
C MET A 3 -41.52 -32.44 17.91
N SER A 4 -40.20 -32.58 18.00
CA SER A 4 -39.36 -31.60 18.69
C SER A 4 -39.41 -30.28 17.92
N ASP A 5 -39.26 -29.13 18.60
CA ASP A 5 -39.23 -27.80 17.97
C ASP A 5 -38.19 -27.70 16.82
N GLN A 6 -37.12 -28.51 16.86
CA GLN A 6 -36.14 -28.66 15.79
C GLN A 6 -36.73 -29.27 14.50
N GLN A 7 -37.64 -30.23 14.61
CA GLN A 7 -38.34 -30.87 13.48
C GLN A 7 -39.40 -29.96 12.87
N ILE A 8 -39.93 -29.02 13.66
CA ILE A 8 -40.86 -27.98 13.18
C ILE A 8 -40.07 -26.88 12.45
N LEU A 9 -38.88 -26.51 12.96
CA LEU A 9 -37.94 -25.62 12.26
C LEU A 9 -37.44 -26.23 10.94
N ASP A 10 -37.05 -27.51 10.95
CA ASP A 10 -36.64 -28.21 9.73
C ASP A 10 -37.79 -28.36 8.72
N ALA A 11 -39.03 -28.55 9.19
CA ALA A 11 -40.21 -28.61 8.32
C ALA A 11 -40.63 -27.23 7.76
N LEU A 12 -40.47 -26.14 8.54
CA LEU A 12 -40.74 -24.77 8.10
C LEU A 12 -39.67 -24.26 7.14
N ILE A 13 -38.40 -24.64 7.34
CA ILE A 13 -37.32 -24.36 6.38
C ILE A 13 -37.58 -25.05 5.04
N TRP A 14 -38.30 -26.18 4.98
CA TRP A 14 -38.60 -26.89 3.72
C TRP A 14 -39.89 -26.45 3.01
N GLN A 15 -40.85 -25.82 3.70
CA GLN A 15 -42.14 -25.45 3.08
C GLN A 15 -42.11 -24.18 2.22
N ASP A 16 -41.17 -23.26 2.46
CA ASP A 16 -41.00 -22.04 1.63
C ASP A 16 -40.23 -22.28 0.31
N PHE A 17 -39.92 -23.54 -0.03
CA PHE A 17 -39.12 -23.91 -1.21
C PHE A 17 -39.92 -24.29 -2.46
N GLU A 18 -41.26 -24.31 -2.43
CA GLU A 18 -42.06 -24.69 -3.61
C GLU A 18 -41.95 -23.69 -4.78
N GLY A 19 -41.54 -22.44 -4.54
CA GLY A 19 -41.33 -21.44 -5.59
C GLY A 19 -39.97 -21.48 -6.30
N LEU A 20 -39.00 -22.26 -5.80
CA LEU A 20 -37.61 -22.35 -6.33
C LEU A 20 -37.29 -23.71 -6.95
N GLN A 21 -38.26 -24.63 -7.01
CA GLN A 21 -38.04 -26.00 -7.52
C GLN A 21 -37.67 -26.06 -9.01
N ASP A 22 -37.94 -25.01 -9.79
CA ASP A 22 -37.58 -24.99 -11.22
C ASP A 22 -36.10 -24.66 -11.48
N VAL A 23 -35.31 -24.27 -10.46
CA VAL A 23 -33.88 -23.88 -10.61
C VAL A 23 -32.91 -24.79 -9.84
N ILE A 24 -33.40 -25.72 -9.01
CA ILE A 24 -32.54 -26.53 -8.13
C ILE A 24 -32.45 -27.98 -8.65
N GLN A 25 -31.37 -28.34 -9.35
CA GLN A 25 -31.03 -29.75 -9.55
C GLN A 25 -30.62 -30.40 -8.22
N LYS A 26 -31.13 -31.63 -8.00
CA LYS A 26 -31.04 -32.40 -6.75
C LYS A 26 -29.59 -32.67 -6.30
N PRO A 27 -29.31 -32.69 -4.97
CA PRO A 27 -28.03 -33.12 -4.44
C PRO A 27 -27.81 -34.62 -4.67
N SER A 28 -26.64 -34.99 -5.21
CA SER A 28 -26.14 -36.36 -5.25
C SER A 28 -25.57 -36.72 -3.88
N MET A 29 -26.17 -37.70 -3.20
CA MET A 29 -25.73 -38.21 -1.89
C MET A 29 -24.46 -39.09 -2.01
N ASN A 30 -23.35 -38.45 -2.33
CA ASN A 30 -21.98 -38.88 -2.02
C ASN A 30 -21.18 -37.60 -1.70
N GLY A 31 -21.49 -36.97 -0.56
CA GLY A 31 -20.88 -35.70 -0.15
C GLY A 31 -21.11 -34.53 -1.11
N GLY A 32 -22.22 -34.49 -1.86
CA GLY A 32 -22.40 -33.52 -2.93
C GLY A 32 -22.41 -32.07 -2.44
N ARG A 33 -21.60 -31.21 -3.08
CA ARG A 33 -21.84 -29.76 -3.07
C ARG A 33 -23.18 -29.45 -3.75
N TYR A 34 -23.82 -28.38 -3.30
CA TYR A 34 -24.88 -27.72 -4.05
C TYR A 34 -24.25 -26.86 -5.14
N GLU A 35 -24.61 -27.16 -6.38
CA GLU A 35 -24.29 -26.33 -7.54
C GLU A 35 -25.59 -25.71 -8.03
N PHE A 36 -25.69 -24.38 -7.90
CA PHE A 36 -26.80 -23.60 -8.42
C PHE A 36 -26.44 -23.07 -9.80
N GLU A 37 -27.41 -22.97 -10.69
CA GLU A 37 -27.24 -22.36 -12.01
C GLU A 37 -27.92 -20.98 -12.03
N ALA A 38 -27.26 -20.01 -12.66
CA ALA A 38 -27.82 -18.69 -12.93
C ALA A 38 -27.51 -18.28 -14.38
N ALA A 39 -28.39 -17.50 -15.01
CA ALA A 39 -28.23 -17.11 -16.41
C ALA A 39 -27.02 -16.18 -16.63
N ASP A 40 -26.76 -15.29 -15.68
CA ASP A 40 -25.66 -14.33 -15.70
C ASP A 40 -25.18 -13.94 -14.28
N VAL A 41 -24.20 -13.03 -14.21
CA VAL A 41 -23.63 -12.56 -12.95
C VAL A 41 -24.64 -11.81 -12.08
N GLY A 42 -25.60 -11.10 -12.69
CA GLY A 42 -26.61 -10.33 -11.95
C GLY A 42 -27.56 -11.25 -11.20
N GLU A 43 -28.06 -12.30 -11.87
CA GLU A 43 -28.88 -13.33 -11.23
C GLU A 43 -28.08 -14.11 -10.17
N ALA A 44 -26.81 -14.44 -10.45
CA ALA A 44 -25.95 -15.13 -9.50
C ALA A 44 -25.73 -14.30 -8.22
N VAL A 45 -25.49 -12.99 -8.33
CA VAL A 45 -25.35 -12.08 -7.19
C VAL A 45 -26.67 -11.96 -6.42
N ALA A 46 -27.82 -11.82 -7.10
CA ALA A 46 -29.13 -11.74 -6.44
C ALA A 46 -29.47 -13.03 -5.66
N LEU A 47 -29.12 -14.19 -6.22
CA LEU A 47 -29.27 -15.48 -5.53
C LEU A 47 -28.35 -15.57 -4.31
N ALA A 48 -27.08 -15.17 -4.43
CA ALA A 48 -26.14 -15.15 -3.32
C ALA A 48 -26.60 -14.20 -2.18
N GLU A 49 -27.12 -13.02 -2.50
CA GLU A 49 -27.72 -12.10 -1.52
C GLU A 49 -28.94 -12.71 -0.81
N THR A 50 -29.80 -13.41 -1.55
CA THR A 50 -30.95 -14.12 -0.97
C THR A 50 -30.48 -15.21 0.01
N LEU A 51 -29.41 -15.93 -0.33
CA LEU A 51 -28.86 -16.96 0.56
C LEU A 51 -28.14 -16.36 1.77
N LYS A 52 -27.48 -15.20 1.61
CA LYS A 52 -26.87 -14.40 2.69
C LYS A 52 -27.91 -13.93 3.71
N THR A 53 -28.98 -13.29 3.22
CA THR A 53 -30.07 -12.74 4.06
C THR A 53 -30.83 -13.82 4.82
N ARG A 54 -30.90 -15.04 4.27
CA ARG A 54 -31.43 -16.23 4.96
C ARG A 54 -30.46 -16.85 5.97
N GLY A 55 -29.26 -16.29 6.12
CA GLY A 55 -28.24 -16.75 7.06
C GLY A 55 -27.56 -18.07 6.69
N ARG A 56 -27.69 -18.53 5.43
CA ARG A 56 -27.13 -19.83 5.00
C ARG A 56 -25.64 -19.75 4.67
N TYR A 57 -25.18 -18.65 4.08
CA TYR A 57 -23.77 -18.43 3.76
C TYR A 57 -23.38 -17.02 4.18
N GLN A 58 -22.17 -16.87 4.73
CA GLN A 58 -21.68 -15.59 5.25
C GLN A 58 -20.54 -15.02 4.40
N TYR A 59 -19.82 -15.89 3.68
CA TYR A 59 -18.69 -15.47 2.85
C TYR A 59 -18.79 -16.00 1.43
N PHE A 60 -18.17 -15.26 0.53
CA PHE A 60 -18.27 -15.44 -0.90
C PHE A 60 -16.89 -15.32 -1.55
N ARG A 61 -16.69 -16.01 -2.67
CA ARG A 61 -15.51 -15.83 -3.52
C ARG A 61 -15.89 -15.93 -4.98
N GLY A 62 -15.52 -14.91 -5.76
CA GLY A 62 -15.66 -14.93 -7.21
C GLY A 62 -14.51 -15.65 -7.90
N GLN A 63 -14.81 -16.44 -8.92
CA GLN A 63 -13.82 -16.97 -9.85
C GLN A 63 -14.28 -16.80 -11.30
N ALA A 64 -13.35 -16.35 -12.14
CA ALA A 64 -13.57 -16.15 -13.57
C ALA A 64 -13.76 -17.47 -14.34
N ASP A 65 -13.41 -18.61 -13.76
CA ASP A 65 -13.57 -19.92 -14.36
C ASP A 65 -14.16 -20.88 -13.32
N ALA A 66 -15.36 -21.39 -13.60
CA ALA A 66 -16.07 -22.33 -12.74
C ALA A 66 -15.37 -23.69 -12.62
N SER A 67 -14.35 -23.98 -13.42
CA SER A 67 -13.54 -25.21 -13.30
C SER A 67 -12.39 -25.08 -12.29
N TRP A 68 -12.02 -23.88 -11.88
CA TRP A 68 -10.91 -23.66 -10.95
C TRP A 68 -11.29 -24.03 -9.52
N SER A 69 -10.41 -24.80 -8.86
CA SER A 69 -10.61 -25.16 -7.45
C SER A 69 -10.23 -24.02 -6.51
N MET A 70 -10.73 -24.07 -5.27
CA MET A 70 -10.35 -23.15 -4.20
C MET A 70 -8.96 -23.46 -3.61
N THR A 71 -7.93 -23.18 -4.40
CA THR A 71 -6.53 -23.41 -4.02
C THR A 71 -5.78 -22.10 -3.77
N SER A 72 -5.06 -22.01 -2.65
CA SER A 72 -4.23 -20.85 -2.30
C SER A 72 -3.07 -20.65 -3.28
N THR A 73 -2.51 -19.43 -3.34
CA THR A 73 -1.40 -19.11 -4.24
C THR A 73 -0.17 -19.96 -3.95
N VAL A 74 0.18 -20.18 -2.67
CA VAL A 74 1.35 -20.98 -2.28
C VAL A 74 1.20 -22.47 -2.61
N SER A 75 -0.04 -22.99 -2.55
CA SER A 75 -0.33 -24.40 -2.84
C SER A 75 -0.10 -24.76 -4.31
N ARG A 76 -0.12 -23.76 -5.20
CA ARG A 76 0.18 -23.90 -6.63
C ARG A 76 1.68 -23.91 -6.93
N CYS A 77 2.54 -23.55 -5.97
CA CYS A 77 3.98 -23.45 -6.16
C CYS A 77 4.68 -24.81 -6.07
N THR A 78 5.69 -25.01 -6.91
CA THR A 78 6.66 -26.11 -6.75
C THR A 78 7.42 -25.98 -5.42
N PRO A 79 8.05 -27.04 -4.88
CA PRO A 79 8.82 -26.92 -3.64
C PRO A 79 9.90 -25.83 -3.69
N ALA A 80 10.64 -25.70 -4.80
CA ALA A 80 11.62 -24.63 -4.98
C ALA A 80 10.96 -23.24 -5.07
N GLY A 81 9.81 -23.15 -5.74
CA GLY A 81 9.02 -21.92 -5.78
C GLY A 81 8.54 -21.50 -4.38
N ARG A 82 8.11 -22.45 -3.54
CA ARG A 82 7.68 -22.17 -2.16
C ARG A 82 8.78 -21.56 -1.31
N GLU A 83 10.03 -22.03 -1.44
CA GLU A 83 11.14 -21.44 -0.70
C GLU A 83 11.42 -20.00 -1.17
N ALA A 84 11.36 -19.74 -2.48
CA ALA A 84 11.53 -18.39 -3.01
C ALA A 84 10.43 -17.43 -2.53
N GLU A 85 9.18 -17.90 -2.47
CA GLU A 85 8.07 -17.10 -1.91
C GLU A 85 8.23 -16.88 -0.39
N LEU A 86 8.75 -17.87 0.34
CA LEU A 86 9.04 -17.74 1.77
C LEU A 86 10.13 -16.69 2.04
N GLU A 87 11.16 -16.59 1.19
CA GLU A 87 12.17 -15.54 1.28
C GLU A 87 11.56 -14.14 1.09
N LYS A 88 10.62 -13.98 0.15
CA LYS A 88 9.89 -12.71 -0.02
C LYS A 88 9.05 -12.37 1.21
N VAL A 89 8.38 -13.36 1.80
CA VAL A 89 7.63 -13.19 3.06
C VAL A 89 8.57 -12.73 4.18
N ARG A 90 9.74 -13.38 4.35
CA ARG A 90 10.75 -13.01 5.36
C ARG A 90 11.30 -11.60 5.14
N ALA A 91 11.58 -11.23 3.89
CA ALA A 91 12.07 -9.91 3.53
C ALA A 91 11.04 -8.82 3.87
N PHE A 92 9.78 -8.99 3.43
CA PHE A 92 8.71 -8.04 3.74
C PHE A 92 8.45 -7.94 5.25
N TRP A 93 8.46 -9.08 5.95
CA TRP A 93 8.31 -9.10 7.39
C TRP A 93 9.41 -8.32 8.11
N SER A 94 10.67 -8.57 7.73
CA SER A 94 11.82 -7.85 8.27
C SER A 94 11.68 -6.35 8.01
N TRP A 95 11.26 -5.96 6.81
CA TRP A 95 11.00 -4.57 6.47
C TRP A 95 9.91 -3.95 7.37
N VAL A 96 8.74 -4.58 7.50
CA VAL A 96 7.65 -4.09 8.38
C VAL A 96 8.14 -3.90 9.82
N ARG A 97 8.90 -4.85 10.36
CA ARG A 97 9.39 -4.78 11.75
C ARG A 97 10.50 -3.73 11.96
N ASN A 98 11.18 -3.32 10.89
CA ASN A 98 12.25 -2.32 10.92
C ASN A 98 11.82 -0.94 10.42
N SER A 99 10.58 -0.78 9.94
CA SER A 99 10.00 0.48 9.46
C SER A 99 9.05 1.06 10.52
N PRO A 100 9.49 2.03 11.35
CA PRO A 100 8.69 2.56 12.46
C PRO A 100 7.31 3.02 12.03
N GLU A 101 7.17 3.66 10.87
CA GLU A 101 5.93 4.21 10.33
C GLU A 101 4.88 3.15 9.93
N ILE A 102 5.26 1.87 9.84
CA ILE A 102 4.38 0.78 9.41
C ILE A 102 3.91 -0.06 10.59
N VAL A 103 4.76 -0.19 11.60
CA VAL A 103 4.51 -0.98 12.81
C VAL A 103 3.15 -0.66 13.45
N PRO A 104 2.67 0.60 13.53
CA PRO A 104 1.36 0.90 14.08
C PRO A 104 0.18 0.30 13.31
N TYR A 105 0.34 0.08 12.00
CA TYR A 105 -0.70 -0.49 11.14
C TYR A 105 -0.67 -2.02 11.11
N LEU A 106 0.53 -2.61 11.03
CA LEU A 106 0.74 -4.04 10.86
C LEU A 106 1.36 -4.63 12.13
N GLN A 107 0.53 -4.73 13.17
CA GLN A 107 0.97 -5.10 14.52
C GLN A 107 1.12 -6.62 14.68
N SER A 108 0.25 -7.38 14.01
CA SER A 108 0.21 -8.84 14.08
C SER A 108 0.66 -9.52 12.80
N ASP A 109 1.11 -10.75 12.95
CA ASP A 109 1.54 -11.66 11.89
C ASP A 109 0.44 -11.87 10.84
N ASP A 110 -0.81 -11.93 11.28
CA ASP A 110 -2.00 -12.06 10.46
C ASP A 110 -2.24 -10.83 9.57
N GLN A 111 -2.06 -9.62 10.12
CA GLN A 111 -2.17 -8.38 9.36
C GLN A 111 -1.06 -8.26 8.32
N ILE A 112 0.17 -8.68 8.67
CA ILE A 112 1.30 -8.71 7.74
C ILE A 112 1.00 -9.69 6.60
N LEU A 113 0.55 -10.91 6.92
CA LEU A 113 0.24 -11.93 5.93
C LEU A 113 -0.90 -11.49 4.99
N ALA A 114 -1.94 -10.86 5.54
CA ALA A 114 -3.02 -10.26 4.77
C ALA A 114 -2.50 -9.19 3.81
N ALA A 115 -1.62 -8.29 4.26
CA ALA A 115 -1.00 -7.28 3.40
C ALA A 115 -0.17 -7.91 2.27
N ILE A 116 0.61 -8.96 2.57
CA ILE A 116 1.39 -9.72 1.57
C ILE A 116 0.49 -10.29 0.48
N GLN A 117 -0.57 -11.01 0.86
CA GLN A 117 -1.53 -11.61 -0.06
C GLN A 117 -2.20 -10.53 -0.91
N HIS A 118 -2.73 -9.50 -0.24
CA HIS A 118 -3.56 -8.50 -0.88
C HIS A 118 -2.80 -7.64 -1.89
N HIS A 119 -1.53 -7.34 -1.62
CA HIS A 119 -0.66 -6.57 -2.52
C HIS A 119 0.19 -7.43 -3.46
N GLY A 120 0.01 -8.76 -3.46
CA GLY A 120 0.73 -9.66 -4.36
C GLY A 120 2.24 -9.67 -4.14
N ILE A 121 2.68 -9.48 -2.90
CA ILE A 121 4.12 -9.42 -2.53
C ILE A 121 4.75 -10.80 -2.64
N ALA A 122 4.04 -11.82 -2.15
CA ALA A 122 4.44 -13.21 -2.22
C ALA A 122 3.20 -14.12 -2.28
N ALA A 123 3.39 -15.36 -2.72
CA ALA A 123 2.37 -16.38 -2.60
C ALA A 123 2.15 -16.76 -1.11
N THR A 124 0.89 -16.85 -0.68
CA THR A 124 0.51 -17.11 0.71
C THR A 124 -0.43 -18.31 0.81
N PRO A 125 -0.62 -18.89 2.02
CA PRO A 125 -1.64 -19.90 2.27
C PRO A 125 -3.07 -19.33 2.31
N LEU A 126 -3.25 -18.02 2.07
CA LEU A 126 -4.55 -17.37 2.14
C LEU A 126 -5.36 -17.54 0.84
N LEU A 127 -6.67 -17.67 1.01
CA LEU A 127 -7.68 -17.53 -0.01
C LEU A 127 -8.49 -16.27 0.27
N ASP A 128 -8.55 -15.35 -0.69
CA ASP A 128 -9.36 -14.14 -0.58
C ASP A 128 -10.86 -14.48 -0.58
N LEU A 129 -11.56 -13.98 0.42
CA LEU A 129 -13.00 -14.08 0.57
C LEU A 129 -13.57 -12.66 0.75
N THR A 130 -14.86 -12.50 0.52
CA THR A 130 -15.59 -11.27 0.79
C THR A 130 -16.89 -11.56 1.51
N ARG A 131 -17.37 -10.60 2.30
CA ARG A 131 -18.73 -10.64 2.88
C ARG A 131 -19.80 -10.25 1.87
N GLU A 132 -19.43 -9.61 0.76
CA GLU A 132 -20.36 -8.96 -0.15
C GLU A 132 -20.49 -9.75 -1.47
N PRO A 133 -21.65 -10.39 -1.73
CA PRO A 133 -21.89 -11.09 -2.99
C PRO A 133 -21.62 -10.25 -4.25
N PRO A 134 -21.95 -8.95 -4.30
CA PRO A 134 -21.60 -8.09 -5.44
C PRO A 134 -20.10 -8.01 -5.72
N VAL A 135 -19.26 -7.99 -4.68
CA VAL A 135 -17.79 -8.01 -4.80
C VAL A 135 -17.32 -9.35 -5.38
N ALA A 136 -17.90 -10.47 -4.92
CA ALA A 136 -17.62 -11.78 -5.49
C ALA A 136 -18.04 -11.88 -6.97
N GLY A 137 -19.22 -11.36 -7.33
CA GLY A 137 -19.66 -11.29 -8.73
C GLY A 137 -18.72 -10.44 -9.59
N TRP A 138 -18.19 -9.36 -9.04
CA TRP A 138 -17.19 -8.52 -9.71
C TRP A 138 -15.90 -9.30 -10.00
N PHE A 139 -15.31 -9.98 -9.03
CA PHE A 139 -14.12 -10.82 -9.25
C PHE A 139 -14.37 -12.00 -10.18
N ALA A 140 -15.59 -12.54 -10.21
CA ALA A 140 -15.98 -13.58 -11.16
C ALA A 140 -16.10 -13.08 -12.61
N THR A 141 -15.97 -11.76 -12.85
CA THR A 141 -16.10 -11.12 -14.16
C THR A 141 -14.96 -10.16 -14.55
N GLU A 142 -13.96 -9.92 -13.68
CA GLU A 142 -12.87 -8.94 -13.92
C GLU A 142 -12.02 -9.26 -15.17
N ASP A 143 -11.56 -10.51 -15.31
CA ASP A 143 -10.51 -10.90 -16.27
C ASP A 143 -11.00 -11.64 -17.52
N VAL A 144 -12.30 -11.60 -17.82
CA VAL A 144 -12.89 -12.58 -18.74
C VAL A 144 -13.00 -12.07 -20.18
N GLY A 145 -12.38 -12.81 -21.11
CA GLY A 145 -12.79 -12.86 -22.52
C GLY A 145 -14.19 -13.46 -22.63
N THR A 146 -15.00 -13.03 -23.59
CA THR A 146 -16.47 -13.23 -23.65
C THR A 146 -16.99 -14.68 -23.81
N ALA A 147 -16.21 -15.71 -23.50
CA ALA A 147 -16.61 -17.11 -23.62
C ALA A 147 -16.12 -17.94 -22.43
N GLY A 148 -17.01 -18.20 -21.47
CA GLY A 148 -16.73 -19.03 -20.29
C GLY A 148 -17.90 -19.12 -19.32
N TYR A 149 -17.69 -19.90 -18.24
CA TYR A 149 -18.56 -19.94 -17.07
C TYR A 149 -17.79 -19.40 -15.88
N GLY A 150 -18.37 -18.44 -15.17
CA GLY A 150 -17.86 -17.96 -13.88
C GLY A 150 -18.54 -18.68 -12.73
N ALA A 151 -17.99 -18.53 -11.52
CA ALA A 151 -18.59 -19.05 -10.31
C ALA A 151 -18.51 -18.08 -9.13
N ILE A 152 -19.55 -18.07 -8.30
CA ILE A 152 -19.52 -17.52 -6.94
C ILE A 152 -19.54 -18.70 -5.96
N TYR A 153 -18.44 -18.91 -5.26
CA TYR A 153 -18.34 -19.88 -4.17
C TYR A 153 -19.02 -19.35 -2.92
N LEU A 154 -19.72 -20.22 -2.20
CA LEU A 154 -20.56 -19.93 -1.04
C LEU A 154 -20.02 -20.67 0.18
N LEU A 155 -19.69 -19.94 1.23
CA LEU A 155 -19.10 -20.51 2.43
C LEU A 155 -20.01 -20.27 3.64
N ASP A 156 -20.36 -21.37 4.31
CA ASP A 156 -21.04 -21.38 5.60
C ASP A 156 -19.97 -21.37 6.70
N HIS A 157 -19.77 -20.22 7.32
CA HIS A 157 -18.74 -19.99 8.33
C HIS A 157 -18.88 -20.96 9.50
N ASP A 158 -20.10 -21.15 9.99
CA ASP A 158 -20.35 -21.91 11.22
C ASP A 158 -20.10 -23.39 10.98
N ARG A 159 -20.62 -23.94 9.87
CA ARG A 159 -20.38 -25.34 9.49
C ARG A 159 -18.91 -25.61 9.18
N LEU A 160 -18.24 -24.72 8.45
CA LEU A 160 -16.81 -24.88 8.16
C LEU A 160 -15.97 -24.77 9.42
N SER A 161 -16.31 -23.86 10.34
CA SER A 161 -15.62 -23.75 11.63
C SER A 161 -15.79 -24.99 12.50
N ASP A 162 -17.00 -25.59 12.52
CA ASP A 162 -17.24 -26.87 13.18
C ASP A 162 -16.39 -27.99 12.57
N PHE A 163 -16.36 -28.06 11.24
CA PHE A 163 -15.55 -29.02 10.51
C PHE A 163 -14.05 -28.85 10.80
N PHE A 164 -13.53 -27.61 10.77
CA PHE A 164 -12.12 -27.33 11.08
C PHE A 164 -11.78 -27.73 12.52
N ARG A 165 -12.66 -27.46 13.50
CA ARG A 165 -12.49 -27.89 14.89
C ARG A 165 -12.42 -29.41 15.03
N MET A 166 -13.26 -30.14 14.29
CA MET A 166 -13.20 -31.61 14.27
C MET A 166 -11.89 -32.13 13.67
N MET A 167 -11.30 -31.40 12.72
CA MET A 167 -10.06 -31.77 12.04
C MET A 167 -8.78 -31.30 12.76
N SER A 168 -8.90 -30.40 13.76
CA SER A 168 -7.80 -29.68 14.41
C SER A 168 -6.77 -30.55 15.13
N GLY A 169 -7.02 -31.85 15.30
CA GLY A 169 -6.05 -32.82 15.84
C GLY A 169 -5.12 -33.45 14.78
N GLY A 170 -5.29 -33.10 13.50
CA GLY A 170 -4.53 -33.65 12.38
C GLY A 170 -3.46 -32.71 11.80
N ARG A 171 -2.90 -33.09 10.65
CA ARG A 171 -1.97 -32.25 9.87
C ARG A 171 -2.65 -31.12 9.09
N LEU A 172 -3.98 -31.14 8.99
CA LEU A 172 -4.76 -30.16 8.23
C LEU A 172 -5.16 -29.02 9.16
N GLN A 173 -4.81 -27.81 8.76
CA GLN A 173 -5.11 -26.59 9.52
C GLN A 173 -5.77 -25.60 8.59
N PHE A 174 -6.99 -25.23 8.94
CA PHE A 174 -7.77 -24.20 8.28
C PHE A 174 -8.33 -23.25 9.34
N ARG A 175 -8.36 -21.96 9.03
CA ARG A 175 -9.05 -20.96 9.86
C ARG A 175 -9.49 -19.77 9.03
N PHE A 176 -10.60 -19.17 9.42
CA PHE A 176 -10.97 -17.86 8.92
C PHE A 176 -10.08 -16.80 9.57
N LEU A 177 -9.64 -15.87 8.75
CA LEU A 177 -8.81 -14.75 9.15
C LEU A 177 -9.50 -13.45 8.76
N GLU A 178 -9.99 -12.76 9.78
CA GLU A 178 -10.58 -11.44 9.65
C GLU A 178 -9.59 -10.43 10.21
N VAL A 179 -9.05 -9.58 9.34
CA VAL A 179 -8.12 -8.53 9.74
C VAL A 179 -8.81 -7.19 9.65
N ASP A 180 -8.64 -6.38 10.69
CA ASP A 180 -9.00 -4.98 10.69
C ASP A 180 -7.72 -4.14 10.67
N VAL A 181 -7.41 -3.56 9.51
CA VAL A 181 -6.19 -2.78 9.28
C VAL A 181 -6.57 -1.40 8.77
N ALA A 182 -6.27 -0.36 9.55
CA ALA A 182 -6.41 1.02 9.12
C ALA A 182 -5.52 1.30 7.90
N ASN A 183 -5.97 2.15 6.98
CA ASN A 183 -5.28 2.43 5.71
C ASN A 183 -5.01 1.18 4.85
N LEU A 184 -5.79 0.11 4.97
CA LEU A 184 -5.78 -0.94 3.94
C LEU A 184 -7.05 -0.80 3.11
N TRP A 185 -7.19 0.36 2.44
CA TRP A 185 -8.44 0.78 1.82
C TRP A 185 -8.93 -0.22 0.78
N ARG A 186 -8.04 -0.79 -0.04
CA ARG A 186 -8.43 -1.79 -1.02
C ARG A 186 -9.03 -3.05 -0.36
N LEU A 187 -8.50 -3.50 0.78
CA LEU A 187 -9.07 -4.65 1.50
C LEU A 187 -10.43 -4.29 2.11
N GLN A 188 -10.55 -3.09 2.69
CA GLN A 188 -11.78 -2.59 3.29
C GLN A 188 -12.88 -2.39 2.24
N ALA A 189 -12.55 -1.82 1.07
CA ALA A 189 -13.45 -1.63 -0.07
C ALA A 189 -14.03 -2.96 -0.57
N GLN A 190 -13.23 -4.02 -0.53
CA GLN A 190 -13.64 -5.37 -0.92
C GLN A 190 -14.42 -6.10 0.18
N SER A 191 -14.60 -5.51 1.37
CA SER A 191 -15.06 -6.20 2.57
C SER A 191 -14.33 -7.54 2.76
N GLY A 192 -13.01 -7.47 2.55
CA GLY A 192 -12.15 -8.63 2.39
C GLY A 192 -11.84 -9.31 3.72
N LEU A 193 -11.82 -10.63 3.67
CA LEU A 193 -11.30 -11.51 4.71
C LEU A 193 -10.60 -12.69 4.03
N PHE A 194 -10.01 -13.58 4.81
CA PHE A 194 -9.27 -14.70 4.25
C PHE A 194 -9.67 -16.03 4.87
N LEU A 195 -9.50 -17.10 4.10
CA LEU A 195 -9.39 -18.45 4.62
C LEU A 195 -7.92 -18.87 4.51
N GLU A 196 -7.27 -19.07 5.65
CA GLU A 196 -5.94 -19.66 5.70
C GLU A 196 -6.05 -21.19 5.65
N GLY A 197 -5.25 -21.83 4.81
CA GLY A 197 -5.20 -23.29 4.72
C GLY A 197 -3.84 -23.81 4.25
N ASN A 198 -3.44 -24.96 4.80
CA ASN A 198 -2.23 -25.67 4.36
C ASN A 198 -2.50 -26.79 3.32
N ALA A 199 -3.72 -26.86 2.81
CA ALA A 199 -4.13 -27.78 1.75
C ALA A 199 -5.30 -27.17 0.94
N ASP A 200 -5.67 -27.83 -0.17
CA ASP A 200 -6.85 -27.48 -0.97
C ASP A 200 -8.13 -27.84 -0.22
N LEU A 201 -8.99 -26.83 0.04
CA LEU A 201 -10.22 -27.01 0.80
C LEU A 201 -11.15 -28.03 0.12
N GLU A 202 -11.26 -27.99 -1.20
CA GLU A 202 -12.22 -28.82 -1.95
C GLU A 202 -11.89 -30.31 -1.94
N GLN A 203 -10.67 -30.69 -1.53
CA GLN A 203 -10.32 -32.10 -1.30
C GLN A 203 -10.98 -32.68 -0.06
N PHE A 204 -11.36 -31.83 0.89
CA PHE A 204 -11.91 -32.24 2.19
C PHE A 204 -13.33 -31.75 2.41
N TRP A 205 -13.69 -30.62 1.79
CA TRP A 205 -14.99 -29.99 1.89
C TRP A 205 -15.47 -29.51 0.51
N PRO A 206 -16.48 -30.16 -0.07
CA PRO A 206 -17.02 -29.77 -1.37
C PRO A 206 -17.80 -28.46 -1.19
N VAL A 207 -17.25 -27.36 -1.71
CA VAL A 207 -17.79 -26.01 -1.50
C VAL A 207 -18.98 -25.77 -2.43
N ASP A 208 -20.07 -25.26 -1.85
CA ASP A 208 -21.27 -24.88 -2.60
C ASP A 208 -20.98 -23.68 -3.51
N ARG A 209 -21.60 -23.62 -4.68
CA ARG A 209 -21.33 -22.55 -5.66
C ARG A 209 -22.49 -22.26 -6.58
N ILE A 210 -22.52 -21.04 -7.09
CA ILE A 210 -23.42 -20.60 -8.16
C ILE A 210 -22.60 -20.48 -9.42
N VAL A 211 -22.93 -21.27 -10.45
CA VAL A 211 -22.29 -21.25 -11.76
C VAL A 211 -23.16 -20.43 -12.70
N PHE A 212 -22.54 -19.55 -13.49
CA PHE A 212 -23.25 -18.71 -14.43
C PHE A 212 -22.44 -18.49 -15.72
N ARG A 213 -23.16 -18.19 -16.80
CA ARG A 213 -22.52 -17.92 -18.08
C ARG A 213 -21.97 -16.49 -18.13
N GLN A 214 -20.75 -16.32 -18.62
CA GLN A 214 -20.19 -14.99 -18.86
C GLN A 214 -20.72 -14.43 -20.18
N THR A 215 -21.82 -13.68 -20.09
CA THR A 215 -22.55 -13.10 -21.23
C THR A 215 -22.08 -11.68 -21.60
N GLY A 216 -21.02 -11.18 -20.95
CA GLY A 216 -20.51 -9.82 -21.12
C GLY A 216 -21.23 -8.77 -20.25
N ALA A 217 -22.33 -9.14 -19.59
CA ALA A 217 -22.90 -8.36 -18.49
C ALA A 217 -21.86 -8.24 -17.37
N ARG A 218 -21.56 -7.01 -16.94
CA ARG A 218 -20.60 -6.73 -15.87
C ARG A 218 -21.33 -6.55 -14.55
N SER A 219 -20.64 -6.85 -13.45
CA SER A 219 -21.08 -6.46 -12.12
C SER A 219 -21.42 -4.96 -12.08
N PRO A 220 -22.49 -4.54 -11.36
CA PRO A 220 -22.84 -3.13 -11.22
C PRO A 220 -21.77 -2.32 -10.46
N ILE A 221 -20.87 -3.00 -9.74
CA ILE A 221 -19.77 -2.36 -9.02
C ILE A 221 -18.72 -1.86 -10.02
N THR A 222 -18.30 -0.62 -9.85
CA THR A 222 -17.24 -0.02 -10.64
C THR A 222 -15.86 -0.46 -10.15
N ARG A 223 -14.84 -0.36 -11.02
CA ARG A 223 -13.47 -0.72 -10.63
C ARG A 223 -12.98 0.14 -9.45
N SER A 224 -13.29 1.42 -9.40
CA SER A 224 -12.84 2.34 -8.35
C SER A 224 -13.46 2.04 -6.98
N GLU A 225 -14.61 1.37 -6.94
CA GLU A 225 -15.22 0.86 -5.70
C GLU A 225 -14.52 -0.39 -5.15
N ILE A 226 -13.76 -1.12 -5.98
CA ILE A 226 -12.97 -2.32 -5.58
C ILE A 226 -11.49 -2.02 -5.44
N TYR A 227 -10.98 -1.14 -6.31
CA TYR A 227 -9.61 -0.65 -6.39
C TYR A 227 -9.67 0.87 -6.27
N PRO A 228 -9.62 1.40 -5.04
CA PRO A 228 -9.55 2.83 -4.82
C PRO A 228 -8.56 3.51 -5.78
N ASP A 229 -9.00 4.58 -6.45
CA ASP A 229 -8.14 5.32 -7.39
C ASP A 229 -6.95 6.00 -6.69
N ARG A 230 -7.04 6.12 -5.36
CA ARG A 230 -6.01 6.69 -4.49
C ARG A 230 -5.55 5.65 -3.49
N GLU A 231 -4.23 5.61 -3.28
CA GLU A 231 -3.61 4.81 -2.25
C GLU A 231 -3.68 5.54 -0.90
N SER A 232 -4.10 4.83 0.13
CA SER A 232 -3.93 5.26 1.52
C SER A 232 -2.44 5.39 1.91
N HIS A 233 -2.17 5.86 3.14
CA HIS A 233 -0.79 6.00 3.60
C HIS A 233 -0.05 4.65 3.66
N LEU A 234 -0.65 3.62 4.26
CA LEU A 234 -0.05 2.29 4.36
C LEU A 234 0.16 1.66 2.98
N GLU A 235 -0.80 1.79 2.06
CA GLU A 235 -0.65 1.23 0.70
C GLU A 235 0.48 1.90 -0.08
N GLN A 236 0.72 3.20 0.11
CA GLN A 236 1.90 3.87 -0.45
C GLN A 236 3.21 3.34 0.13
N MET A 237 3.24 3.06 1.43
CA MET A 237 4.40 2.44 2.07
C MET A 237 4.64 1.02 1.51
N ILE A 238 3.59 0.23 1.31
CA ILE A 238 3.71 -1.10 0.70
C ILE A 238 4.20 -1.00 -0.76
N ARG A 239 3.73 -0.02 -1.53
CA ARG A 239 4.25 0.25 -2.89
C ARG A 239 5.73 0.63 -2.85
N LEU A 240 6.13 1.45 -1.86
CA LEU A 240 7.52 1.80 -1.62
C LEU A 240 8.39 0.54 -1.41
N HIS A 241 7.95 -0.42 -0.60
CA HIS A 241 8.66 -1.70 -0.46
C HIS A 241 8.89 -2.39 -1.81
N ALA A 242 7.86 -2.48 -2.66
CA ALA A 242 7.99 -3.12 -3.98
C ALA A 242 9.04 -2.43 -4.88
N VAL A 243 9.15 -1.09 -4.79
CA VAL A 243 10.18 -0.33 -5.50
C VAL A 243 11.58 -0.62 -4.96
N LEU A 244 11.73 -0.68 -3.64
CA LEU A 244 12.99 -0.99 -2.97
C LEU A 244 13.46 -2.41 -3.30
N ASP A 245 12.56 -3.39 -3.24
CA ASP A 245 12.84 -4.78 -3.60
C ASP A 245 13.32 -4.91 -5.06
N GLU A 246 12.61 -4.29 -6.01
CA GLU A 246 13.00 -4.31 -7.43
C GLU A 246 14.37 -3.66 -7.66
N ARG A 247 14.69 -2.58 -6.92
CA ARG A 247 16.02 -1.95 -6.98
C ARG A 247 17.12 -2.85 -6.44
N SER A 248 16.89 -3.46 -5.29
CA SER A 248 17.82 -4.41 -4.68
C SER A 248 18.09 -5.56 -5.64
N ARG A 249 17.04 -6.16 -6.23
CA ARG A 249 17.19 -7.22 -7.23
C ARG A 249 17.96 -6.78 -8.48
N ARG A 250 17.70 -5.57 -9.01
CA ARG A 250 18.46 -5.02 -10.16
C ARG A 250 19.92 -4.77 -9.81
N PHE A 251 20.18 -4.26 -8.62
CA PHE A 251 21.53 -4.00 -8.15
C PHE A 251 22.31 -5.31 -7.98
N GLU A 252 21.71 -6.32 -7.34
CA GLU A 252 22.29 -7.65 -7.22
C GLU A 252 22.53 -8.29 -8.59
N ALA A 253 21.58 -8.19 -9.53
CA ALA A 253 21.77 -8.69 -10.89
C ALA A 253 22.94 -7.99 -11.60
N LEU A 254 23.09 -6.68 -11.40
CA LEU A 254 24.20 -5.89 -11.95
C LEU A 254 25.54 -6.25 -11.30
N ILE A 255 25.58 -6.57 -10.01
CA ILE A 255 26.79 -7.03 -9.32
C ILE A 255 27.20 -8.43 -9.80
N ASN A 256 26.21 -9.30 -9.97
CA ASN A 256 26.44 -10.70 -10.34
C ASN A 256 26.63 -10.90 -11.84
N ASP A 257 26.38 -9.88 -12.68
CA ASP A 257 26.67 -9.94 -14.11
C ASP A 257 28.20 -9.96 -14.34
N PRO A 258 28.76 -11.06 -14.90
CA PRO A 258 30.19 -11.16 -15.18
C PRO A 258 30.74 -10.08 -16.13
N LYS A 259 29.85 -9.40 -16.88
CA LYS A 259 30.19 -8.30 -17.80
C LYS A 259 30.05 -6.93 -17.16
N SER A 260 29.56 -6.86 -15.92
CA SER A 260 29.38 -5.59 -15.23
C SER A 260 30.73 -4.89 -15.04
N PRO A 261 30.84 -3.60 -15.37
CA PRO A 261 32.03 -2.82 -15.09
C PRO A 261 32.16 -2.48 -13.60
N LEU A 262 31.12 -2.74 -12.79
CA LEU A 262 31.13 -2.46 -11.36
C LEU A 262 32.00 -3.46 -10.62
N ARG A 263 32.93 -2.94 -9.81
CA ARG A 263 33.64 -3.73 -8.81
C ARG A 263 33.08 -3.38 -7.45
N VAL A 264 32.38 -4.34 -6.83
CA VAL A 264 31.95 -4.21 -5.45
C VAL A 264 33.14 -4.55 -4.57
N TYR A 265 33.57 -3.58 -3.77
CA TYR A 265 34.49 -3.83 -2.68
C TYR A 265 33.65 -4.01 -1.43
N HIS A 266 33.66 -5.22 -0.86
CA HIS A 266 33.18 -5.42 0.50
C HIS A 266 34.18 -4.72 1.42
N VAL A 267 33.88 -3.47 1.75
CA VAL A 267 34.56 -2.81 2.85
C VAL A 267 34.05 -3.52 4.10
N GLN A 268 34.90 -4.34 4.73
CA GLN A 268 34.68 -4.72 6.13
C GLN A 268 34.70 -3.41 6.90
N ALA A 269 33.52 -2.84 7.17
CA ALA A 269 33.41 -1.74 8.09
C ALA A 269 34.03 -2.25 9.40
N GLU A 270 35.12 -1.61 9.86
CA GLU A 270 35.48 -1.73 11.27
C GLU A 270 34.21 -1.41 12.05
N PRO A 271 33.88 -2.17 13.12
CA PRO A 271 32.68 -1.91 13.89
C PRO A 271 32.77 -0.46 14.35
N ALA A 272 31.98 0.41 13.70
CA ALA A 272 31.92 1.81 14.03
C ALA A 272 31.71 1.86 15.54
N ALA A 273 32.54 2.66 16.23
CA ALA A 273 32.51 2.80 17.68
C ALA A 273 31.06 2.73 18.17
N ALA A 274 30.80 1.79 19.10
CA ALA A 274 29.46 1.35 19.46
C ALA A 274 28.48 2.53 19.40
N PRO A 275 27.42 2.41 18.58
CA PRO A 275 26.59 3.54 18.20
C PRO A 275 26.16 4.22 19.49
N ALA A 276 26.44 5.52 19.63
CA ALA A 276 25.68 6.32 20.56
C ALA A 276 24.23 6.03 20.21
N GLU A 277 23.50 5.38 21.13
CA GLU A 277 22.14 4.89 20.95
C GLU A 277 21.39 5.96 20.16
N SER A 278 21.14 5.70 18.88
CA SER A 278 20.37 6.61 18.07
C SER A 278 19.03 6.67 18.77
N ALA A 279 18.72 7.82 19.38
CA ALA A 279 17.46 8.01 20.04
C ALA A 279 16.37 7.50 19.09
N PRO A 280 15.45 6.65 19.55
CA PRO A 280 14.39 6.15 18.68
C PRO A 280 13.72 7.36 18.02
N PRO A 281 13.31 7.26 16.74
CA PRO A 281 12.60 8.35 16.09
C PRO A 281 11.44 8.76 16.98
N SER A 282 11.24 10.08 17.13
CA SER A 282 10.19 10.63 17.99
C SER A 282 8.85 9.97 17.65
N GLU A 283 8.10 9.52 18.67
CA GLU A 283 6.81 8.80 18.54
C GLU A 283 5.82 9.55 17.65
N ILE A 284 5.97 10.87 17.54
CA ILE A 284 5.14 11.76 16.74
C ILE A 284 5.23 11.39 15.23
N TRP A 285 6.35 10.83 14.76
CA TRP A 285 6.53 10.43 13.37
C TRP A 285 6.06 9.01 13.04
N VAL A 286 5.60 8.27 14.06
CA VAL A 286 5.38 6.82 13.96
C VAL A 286 3.91 6.52 13.65
N ALA A 287 2.95 7.20 14.28
CA ALA A 287 1.53 6.94 14.06
C ALA A 287 0.94 7.86 12.98
N GLY A 288 0.78 7.33 11.76
CA GLY A 288 -0.06 7.98 10.76
C GLY A 288 -1.57 7.92 11.14
N PRO A 289 -2.45 8.53 10.36
CA PRO A 289 -3.86 8.66 10.68
C PRO A 289 -4.55 7.29 10.59
N ASP A 290 -5.54 7.03 11.44
CA ASP A 290 -6.40 5.84 11.35
C ASP A 290 -7.53 6.11 10.35
N GLU A 291 -7.26 5.87 9.07
CA GLU A 291 -8.18 6.17 7.97
C GLU A 291 -8.86 4.91 7.48
N ARG A 292 -10.19 4.94 7.46
CA ARG A 292 -11.04 3.83 7.05
C ARG A 292 -11.76 4.22 5.77
N TRP A 293 -11.76 3.33 4.78
CA TRP A 293 -12.33 3.55 3.46
C TRP A 293 -13.75 4.12 3.50
N ASN A 294 -14.59 3.60 4.39
CA ASN A 294 -15.97 4.06 4.57
C ASN A 294 -16.13 5.39 5.34
N ALA A 295 -15.07 5.88 5.98
CA ALA A 295 -15.06 7.10 6.77
C ALA A 295 -14.26 8.23 6.09
N VAL A 296 -13.45 7.91 5.09
CA VAL A 296 -12.70 8.89 4.31
C VAL A 296 -13.67 9.58 3.35
N ASP A 297 -13.60 10.91 3.34
CA ASP A 297 -14.32 11.70 2.37
C ASP A 297 -13.60 11.61 1.02
N LEU A 298 -14.17 10.79 0.13
CA LEU A 298 -13.75 10.60 -1.25
C LEU A 298 -14.33 11.68 -2.19
N SER A 299 -15.08 12.66 -1.66
CA SER A 299 -15.57 13.75 -2.50
C SER A 299 -14.39 14.47 -3.14
N GLN A 300 -14.48 14.65 -4.46
CA GLN A 300 -13.53 15.48 -5.19
C GLN A 300 -13.43 16.84 -4.51
N ALA A 301 -12.22 17.41 -4.51
CA ALA A 301 -12.04 18.76 -4.00
C ALA A 301 -13.08 19.70 -4.66
N ASP A 302 -13.86 20.37 -3.83
CA ASP A 302 -14.82 21.40 -4.23
C ASP A 302 -14.15 22.77 -4.36
N VAL A 303 -12.97 22.92 -3.76
CA VAL A 303 -12.16 24.13 -3.79
C VAL A 303 -11.20 24.10 -4.97
N THR A 304 -11.27 25.14 -5.80
CA THR A 304 -10.36 25.36 -6.92
C THR A 304 -9.54 26.63 -6.68
N LEU A 305 -8.21 26.54 -6.69
CA LEU A 305 -7.30 27.69 -6.55
C LEU A 305 -6.41 27.86 -7.78
N ALA A 306 -6.07 29.11 -8.12
CA ALA A 306 -5.08 29.39 -9.16
C ALA A 306 -3.66 29.03 -8.68
N LEU A 307 -2.81 28.55 -9.59
CA LEU A 307 -1.40 28.21 -9.27
C LEU A 307 -0.65 29.39 -8.63
N SER A 308 -0.88 30.61 -9.10
CA SER A 308 -0.27 31.83 -8.54
C SER A 308 -0.68 32.09 -7.08
N THR A 309 -1.86 31.63 -6.66
CA THR A 309 -2.30 31.71 -5.26
C THR A 309 -1.49 30.77 -4.38
N LEU A 310 -1.09 29.60 -4.91
CA LEU A 310 -0.27 28.64 -4.20
C LEU A 310 1.18 29.11 -4.03
N GLU A 311 1.68 29.95 -4.94
CA GLU A 311 3.03 30.52 -4.87
C GLU A 311 3.21 31.55 -3.74
N SER A 312 2.12 32.28 -3.42
CA SER A 312 2.05 33.33 -2.38
C SER A 312 1.70 32.79 -0.98
N ASP A 313 2.13 33.51 0.08
CA ASP A 313 1.99 33.07 1.48
C ASP A 313 0.55 32.67 1.85
N GLY A 314 0.46 31.42 2.31
CA GLY A 314 -0.68 30.55 2.13
C GLY A 314 -1.71 30.54 3.25
N ASN A 315 -2.19 31.68 3.75
CA ASN A 315 -3.27 31.67 4.77
C ASN A 315 -4.51 30.90 4.27
N VAL A 316 -4.91 31.11 3.01
CA VAL A 316 -6.03 30.37 2.39
C VAL A 316 -5.72 28.87 2.30
N VAL A 317 -4.46 28.52 2.01
CA VAL A 317 -4.01 27.12 1.89
C VAL A 317 -3.94 26.46 3.27
N ILE A 318 -3.50 27.17 4.30
CA ILE A 318 -3.45 26.74 5.70
C ILE A 318 -4.87 26.41 6.18
N ASP A 319 -5.82 27.35 6.03
CA ASP A 319 -7.23 27.13 6.42
C ASP A 319 -7.84 25.93 5.66
N LEU A 320 -7.41 25.70 4.43
CA LEU A 320 -7.89 24.56 3.64
C LEU A 320 -7.28 23.24 4.12
N ILE A 321 -5.98 23.21 4.42
CA ILE A 321 -5.29 22.04 4.97
C ILE A 321 -5.91 21.63 6.30
N GLU A 322 -6.21 22.58 7.18
CA GLU A 322 -6.86 22.28 8.47
C GLU A 322 -8.24 21.64 8.29
N ARG A 323 -9.05 22.19 7.37
CA ARG A 323 -10.40 21.68 7.09
C ARG A 323 -10.39 20.33 6.39
N ARG A 324 -9.41 20.09 5.51
CA ARG A 324 -9.38 18.93 4.61
C ARG A 324 -8.38 17.86 5.00
N ARG A 325 -7.76 17.90 6.18
CA ARG A 325 -6.75 16.91 6.62
C ARG A 325 -7.20 15.45 6.53
N ARG A 326 -8.51 15.20 6.66
CA ARG A 326 -9.15 13.87 6.56
C ARG A 326 -9.63 13.51 5.15
N CYS A 327 -9.45 14.39 4.17
CA CYS A 327 -9.85 14.16 2.78
C CYS A 327 -8.67 13.60 1.99
N THR A 328 -8.97 12.78 0.99
CA THR A 328 -7.95 12.27 0.04
C THR A 328 -7.38 13.38 -0.84
N ASP A 329 -8.15 14.44 -1.03
CA ASP A 329 -7.88 15.54 -1.93
C ASP A 329 -7.74 16.85 -1.15
N LEU A 330 -6.66 17.59 -1.41
CA LEU A 330 -6.49 18.93 -0.87
C LEU A 330 -7.34 19.95 -1.63
N LEU A 331 -7.11 20.10 -2.94
CA LEU A 331 -7.75 21.12 -3.79
C LEU A 331 -7.57 20.79 -5.28
N ASN A 332 -8.35 21.44 -6.14
CA ASN A 332 -8.11 21.49 -7.58
C ASN A 332 -7.29 22.74 -7.95
N VAL A 333 -6.38 22.61 -8.92
CA VAL A 333 -5.54 23.73 -9.39
C VAL A 333 -5.97 24.21 -10.78
N THR A 334 -6.07 25.54 -10.94
CA THR A 334 -6.22 26.19 -12.25
C THR A 334 -4.96 26.93 -12.67
N VAL A 335 -4.72 26.98 -13.97
CA VAL A 335 -3.69 27.83 -14.61
C VAL A 335 -4.42 28.63 -15.69
N ASP A 336 -4.26 29.95 -15.65
CA ASP A 336 -4.95 30.88 -16.58
C ASP A 336 -6.48 30.72 -16.62
N GLY A 337 -7.08 30.31 -15.49
CA GLY A 337 -8.53 30.14 -15.35
C GLY A 337 -9.07 28.80 -15.82
N GLU A 338 -8.25 27.94 -16.43
CA GLU A 338 -8.63 26.57 -16.78
C GLU A 338 -8.20 25.59 -15.69
N VAL A 339 -9.10 24.68 -15.29
CA VAL A 339 -8.74 23.57 -14.41
C VAL A 339 -7.70 22.76 -15.17
N VAL A 340 -6.56 22.50 -14.55
CA VAL A 340 -5.49 21.71 -15.19
C VAL A 340 -5.61 20.27 -14.71
N PRO A 341 -6.39 19.38 -15.37
CA PRO A 341 -6.18 17.96 -15.22
C PRO A 341 -4.80 17.67 -15.82
N GLY A 342 -3.77 17.61 -14.98
CA GLY A 342 -2.42 17.64 -15.50
C GLY A 342 -1.34 17.22 -14.53
N ARG A 343 -0.10 17.38 -15.00
CA ARG A 343 1.11 17.00 -14.27
C ARG A 343 1.15 17.58 -12.85
N PHE A 344 0.81 18.86 -12.69
CA PHE A 344 0.89 19.53 -11.38
C PHE A 344 -0.10 18.98 -10.36
N GLN A 345 -1.36 18.72 -10.74
CA GLN A 345 -2.35 18.14 -9.83
C GLN A 345 -1.85 16.80 -9.26
N ARG A 346 -1.27 15.92 -10.10
CA ARG A 346 -0.67 14.66 -9.63
C ARG A 346 0.51 14.84 -8.68
N LEU A 347 1.31 15.90 -8.86
CA LEU A 347 2.41 16.23 -7.95
C LEU A 347 1.87 16.76 -6.61
N LEU A 348 0.85 17.61 -6.65
CA LEU A 348 0.17 18.10 -5.46
C LEU A 348 -0.50 16.97 -4.68
N ASP A 349 -1.17 16.06 -5.37
CA ASP A 349 -1.77 14.86 -4.77
C ASP A 349 -0.71 13.98 -4.11
N ALA A 350 0.44 13.78 -4.76
CA ALA A 350 1.56 13.04 -4.17
C ALA A 350 2.11 13.72 -2.90
N LEU A 351 2.35 15.04 -2.96
CA LEU A 351 2.83 15.82 -1.80
C LEU A 351 1.82 15.79 -0.66
N TRP A 352 0.54 16.03 -0.95
CA TRP A 352 -0.53 16.03 0.03
C TRP A 352 -0.64 14.68 0.72
N THR A 353 -0.75 13.60 -0.06
CA THR A 353 -0.96 12.26 0.49
C THR A 353 0.27 11.74 1.22
N GLY A 354 1.46 12.15 0.80
CA GLY A 354 2.71 11.84 1.48
C GLY A 354 2.90 12.61 2.79
N MET A 355 2.56 13.91 2.84
CA MET A 355 2.82 14.74 4.03
C MET A 355 1.69 14.75 5.06
N ARG A 356 0.42 14.74 4.65
CA ARG A 356 -0.73 14.81 5.56
C ARG A 356 -0.75 13.77 6.69
N PRO A 357 -0.22 12.53 6.51
CA PRO A 357 -0.24 11.51 7.54
C PRO A 357 0.72 11.84 8.70
N TYR A 358 1.76 12.62 8.42
CA TYR A 358 2.81 12.98 9.36
C TYR A 358 2.43 14.21 10.18
N PRO A 359 3.10 14.46 11.32
CA PRO A 359 2.77 15.53 12.26
C PRO A 359 3.21 16.92 11.79
N TYR A 360 3.16 17.17 10.48
CA TYR A 360 3.33 18.51 9.96
C TYR A 360 2.15 19.39 10.38
N THR A 361 2.46 20.63 10.72
CA THR A 361 1.49 21.71 10.88
C THR A 361 0.90 22.09 9.53
N ALA A 362 -0.28 22.71 9.53
CA ALA A 362 -0.86 23.26 8.30
C ALA A 362 0.06 24.30 7.65
N GLN A 363 0.78 25.09 8.46
CA GLN A 363 1.81 26.02 8.00
C GLN A 363 2.93 25.31 7.24
N GLU A 364 3.43 24.19 7.74
CA GLU A 364 4.50 23.42 7.10
C GLU A 364 4.02 22.80 5.77
N ILE A 365 2.84 22.16 5.75
CA ILE A 365 2.31 21.61 4.50
C ILE A 365 2.06 22.74 3.47
N ALA A 366 1.54 23.89 3.89
CA ALA A 366 1.36 25.04 3.01
C ALA A 366 2.69 25.54 2.43
N ARG A 367 3.76 25.62 3.23
CA ARG A 367 5.11 25.96 2.75
C ARG A 367 5.61 24.96 1.70
N ALA A 368 5.40 23.66 1.92
CA ALA A 368 5.78 22.63 0.96
C ALA A 368 4.98 22.74 -0.36
N VAL A 369 3.67 23.03 -0.29
CA VAL A 369 2.83 23.31 -1.46
C VAL A 369 3.33 24.54 -2.22
N SER A 370 3.69 25.62 -1.52
CA SER A 370 4.25 26.81 -2.14
C SER A 370 5.62 26.57 -2.78
N ALA A 371 6.49 25.82 -2.11
CA ALA A 371 7.77 25.41 -2.67
C ALA A 371 7.59 24.55 -3.93
N LEU A 372 6.64 23.60 -3.90
CA LEU A 372 6.26 22.77 -5.04
C LEU A 372 5.79 23.62 -6.23
N ALA A 373 4.89 24.58 -5.99
CA ALA A 373 4.37 25.48 -7.02
C ALA A 373 5.49 26.32 -7.67
N ARG A 374 6.36 26.93 -6.85
CA ARG A 374 7.49 27.73 -7.34
C ARG A 374 8.45 26.89 -8.17
N PHE A 375 8.83 25.71 -7.67
CA PHE A 375 9.74 24.83 -8.39
C PHE A 375 9.11 24.28 -9.69
N ASP A 376 7.81 23.97 -9.75
CA ASP A 376 7.17 23.48 -10.97
C ASP A 376 7.31 24.45 -12.15
N GLY A 377 7.16 25.76 -11.91
CA GLY A 377 7.35 26.80 -12.92
C GLY A 377 8.73 26.72 -13.59
N PHE A 378 9.77 26.41 -12.81
CA PHE A 378 11.12 26.22 -13.31
C PHE A 378 11.30 24.86 -13.99
N PHE A 379 10.82 23.77 -13.37
CA PHE A 379 10.90 22.43 -13.95
C PHE A 379 10.20 22.30 -15.31
N ARG A 380 9.23 23.17 -15.64
CA ARG A 380 8.62 23.25 -16.98
C ARG A 380 9.55 23.82 -18.05
N GLN A 381 10.54 24.62 -17.66
CA GLN A 381 11.51 25.22 -18.58
C GLN A 381 12.63 24.24 -18.98
N PHE A 382 12.78 23.13 -18.24
CA PHE A 382 13.84 22.15 -18.45
C PHE A 382 13.31 20.81 -18.97
N ASN A 383 13.99 20.25 -19.96
CA ASN A 383 13.73 18.89 -20.42
C ASN A 383 14.45 17.87 -19.54
N LEU A 384 13.77 17.40 -18.49
CA LEU A 384 14.32 16.40 -17.56
C LEU A 384 14.72 15.08 -18.24
N ASN A 385 14.13 14.74 -19.39
CA ASN A 385 14.46 13.51 -20.12
C ASN A 385 15.87 13.54 -20.74
N ALA A 386 16.52 14.71 -20.78
CA ALA A 386 17.89 14.85 -21.27
C ALA A 386 18.96 14.57 -20.21
N GLY A 387 18.59 14.31 -18.94
CA GLY A 387 19.50 13.92 -17.86
C GLY A 387 20.52 14.99 -17.40
N LYS A 388 20.49 16.20 -17.99
CA LYS A 388 21.45 17.29 -17.76
C LYS A 388 20.75 18.58 -17.30
N GLY A 389 19.85 18.49 -16.34
CA GLY A 389 19.09 19.67 -15.91
C GLY A 389 18.71 19.75 -14.45
N THR A 390 18.80 18.67 -13.66
CA THR A 390 18.36 18.73 -12.26
C THR A 390 19.33 19.53 -11.41
N PHE A 391 20.65 19.34 -11.58
CA PHE A 391 21.63 20.12 -10.81
C PHE A 391 21.76 21.55 -11.32
N GLU A 392 21.64 21.78 -12.63
CA GLU A 392 21.60 23.13 -13.22
C GLU A 392 20.37 23.91 -12.72
N LEU A 393 19.21 23.25 -12.60
CA LEU A 393 18.03 23.82 -11.98
C LEU A 393 18.28 24.12 -10.50
N ALA A 394 18.97 23.22 -9.78
CA ALA A 394 19.36 23.47 -8.40
C ALA A 394 20.26 24.73 -8.28
N GLN A 395 21.21 24.92 -9.18
CA GLN A 395 22.09 26.09 -9.23
C GLN A 395 21.33 27.40 -9.49
N ALA A 396 20.20 27.34 -10.19
CA ALA A 396 19.38 28.51 -10.46
C ALA A 396 18.51 28.93 -9.26
N HIS A 397 18.21 28.02 -8.33
CA HIS A 397 17.21 28.26 -7.27
C HIS A 397 17.71 28.09 -5.84
N LEU A 398 18.75 27.30 -5.63
CA LEU A 398 19.29 27.02 -4.31
C LEU A 398 20.62 27.74 -4.15
N GLU A 399 20.81 28.34 -2.98
CA GLU A 399 22.09 28.93 -2.62
C GLU A 399 23.11 27.81 -2.39
N SER A 400 24.12 27.76 -3.26
CA SER A 400 25.20 26.77 -3.21
C SER A 400 24.64 25.33 -3.14
N PRO A 401 24.01 24.84 -4.22
CA PRO A 401 23.31 23.56 -4.19
C PRO A 401 24.26 22.39 -3.89
N LEU A 402 23.75 21.45 -3.11
CA LEU A 402 24.38 20.18 -2.82
C LEU A 402 23.40 19.06 -3.14
N GLU A 403 23.81 18.13 -4.00
CA GLU A 403 23.08 16.88 -4.16
C GLU A 403 23.41 15.97 -2.98
N ILE A 404 22.38 15.52 -2.28
CA ILE A 404 22.47 14.58 -1.15
C ILE A 404 21.82 13.26 -1.54
N GLU A 405 22.32 12.18 -0.93
CA GLU A 405 21.73 10.85 -0.98
C GLU A 405 21.25 10.46 0.41
N MET A 406 20.03 9.95 0.49
CA MET A 406 19.39 9.51 1.73
C MET A 406 19.13 8.02 1.62
N GLY A 407 19.82 7.24 2.46
CA GLY A 407 19.58 5.81 2.65
C GLY A 407 18.37 5.60 3.55
N LEU A 408 17.51 4.66 3.18
CA LEU A 408 16.26 4.40 3.87
C LEU A 408 16.34 3.19 4.79
N PHE A 409 15.50 3.19 5.85
CA PHE A 409 15.27 1.99 6.64
C PHE A 409 14.74 0.86 5.75
N GLY A 410 15.35 -0.32 5.88
CA GLY A 410 15.03 -1.48 5.06
C GLY A 410 15.67 -1.49 3.67
N GLY A 411 16.54 -0.52 3.38
CA GLY A 411 17.42 -0.53 2.22
C GLY A 411 17.04 0.43 1.10
N GLY A 412 17.95 0.54 0.13
CA GLY A 412 17.85 1.49 -0.97
C GLY A 412 18.15 2.93 -0.57
N SER A 413 18.09 3.81 -1.56
CA SER A 413 18.38 5.22 -1.40
C SER A 413 17.57 6.08 -2.37
N THR A 414 17.53 7.38 -2.07
CA THR A 414 16.98 8.40 -2.95
C THR A 414 17.78 9.68 -2.84
N ARG A 415 17.63 10.57 -3.83
CA ARG A 415 18.50 11.75 -4.02
C ARG A 415 17.66 13.00 -4.20
N CYS A 416 18.17 14.12 -3.69
CA CYS A 416 17.61 15.44 -3.93
C CYS A 416 18.71 16.50 -3.90
N CYS A 417 18.40 17.70 -4.38
CA CYS A 417 19.26 18.86 -4.20
C CYS A 417 18.73 19.73 -3.07
N VAL A 418 19.63 20.22 -2.23
CA VAL A 418 19.34 21.14 -1.12
C VAL A 418 20.31 22.31 -1.13
N SER A 419 19.95 23.42 -0.49
CA SER A 419 20.90 24.49 -0.18
C SER A 419 21.94 23.97 0.80
N GLY A 420 23.21 24.04 0.42
CA GLY A 420 24.31 23.65 1.31
C GLY A 420 24.33 24.47 2.60
N ALA A 421 24.06 25.77 2.53
CA ALA A 421 24.01 26.63 3.70
C ALA A 421 22.93 26.19 4.70
N ARG A 422 21.74 25.81 4.20
CA ARG A 422 20.63 25.34 5.04
C ARG A 422 20.86 23.94 5.59
N LEU A 423 21.46 23.03 4.82
CA LEU A 423 21.89 21.72 5.33
C LEU A 423 22.94 21.90 6.45
N LEU A 424 23.93 22.77 6.24
CA LEU A 424 24.93 23.09 7.27
C LEU A 424 24.26 23.62 8.55
N ALA A 425 23.28 24.53 8.39
CA ALA A 425 22.51 25.09 9.50
C ALA A 425 21.69 24.04 10.26
N ALA A 426 21.26 22.97 9.59
CA ALA A 426 20.52 21.86 10.18
C ALA A 426 21.37 20.92 11.02
N PHE A 427 22.71 20.93 10.94
CA PHE A 427 23.54 20.17 11.87
C PHE A 427 23.54 20.75 13.28
N THR A 428 23.46 19.89 14.29
CA THR A 428 23.76 20.26 15.68
C THR A 428 25.24 20.63 15.84
N ASN A 429 25.58 21.35 16.91
CA ASN A 429 26.98 21.61 17.26
C ASN A 429 27.79 20.32 17.49
N ALA A 430 27.16 19.25 17.98
CA ALA A 430 27.79 17.95 18.11
C ALA A 430 28.06 17.31 16.74
N GLY A 431 27.07 17.35 15.84
CA GLY A 431 27.20 16.86 14.46
C GLY A 431 28.32 17.57 13.69
N ARG A 432 28.38 18.91 13.77
CA ARG A 432 29.45 19.70 13.14
C ARG A 432 30.83 19.30 13.66
N ARG A 433 30.98 19.12 14.99
CA ARG A 433 32.25 18.69 15.60
C ARG A 433 32.64 17.29 15.17
N LEU A 434 31.70 16.35 15.14
CA LEU A 434 31.97 14.97 14.71
C LEU A 434 32.46 14.93 13.26
N LEU A 435 31.84 15.73 12.40
CA LEU A 435 32.19 15.86 11.00
C LEU A 435 33.40 16.76 10.72
N SER A 436 34.02 17.31 11.77
CA SER A 436 35.13 18.27 11.66
C SER A 436 34.83 19.46 10.74
N LEU A 437 33.58 19.92 10.72
CA LEU A 437 33.15 21.05 9.89
C LEU A 437 33.55 22.37 10.55
N PRO A 438 34.30 23.26 9.85
CA PRO A 438 34.64 24.57 10.37
C PRO A 438 33.41 25.48 10.46
N GLU A 439 33.48 26.56 11.25
CA GLU A 439 32.37 27.53 11.38
C GLU A 439 32.00 28.18 10.03
N THR A 440 32.99 28.36 9.16
CA THR A 440 32.84 28.89 7.79
C THR A 440 32.82 27.76 6.74
N ALA A 441 32.27 26.59 7.07
CA ALA A 441 32.24 25.45 6.17
C ALA A 441 31.58 25.79 4.84
N THR A 442 32.25 25.40 3.76
CA THR A 442 31.74 25.51 2.39
C THR A 442 31.06 24.20 1.97
N VAL A 443 30.38 24.21 0.82
CA VAL A 443 29.81 22.99 0.21
C VAL A 443 30.86 21.89 0.03
N GLU A 444 32.08 22.23 -0.35
CA GLU A 444 33.16 21.26 -0.52
C GLU A 444 33.61 20.63 0.80
N HIS A 445 33.61 21.38 1.90
CA HIS A 445 33.85 20.82 3.23
C HIS A 445 32.74 19.84 3.62
N MET A 446 31.47 20.16 3.34
CA MET A 446 30.35 19.25 3.61
C MET A 446 30.42 17.99 2.77
N LYS A 447 30.71 18.09 1.47
CA LYS A 447 30.90 16.91 0.60
C LYS A 447 31.98 16.00 1.15
N ALA A 448 33.15 16.55 1.46
CA ALA A 448 34.26 15.78 2.02
C ALA A 448 33.86 15.09 3.33
N ALA A 449 33.17 15.81 4.23
CA ALA A 449 32.71 15.25 5.50
C ALA A 449 31.67 14.13 5.33
N LEU A 450 30.68 14.32 4.44
CA LEU A 450 29.64 13.33 4.16
C LEU A 450 30.19 12.07 3.48
N ILE A 451 31.22 12.19 2.63
CA ILE A 451 31.94 11.05 2.04
C ILE A 451 32.66 10.25 3.13
N VAL A 452 33.41 10.94 4.01
CA VAL A 452 34.24 10.29 5.03
C VAL A 452 33.37 9.61 6.10
N ALA A 453 32.24 10.21 6.46
CA ALA A 453 31.33 9.66 7.45
C ALA A 453 30.59 8.39 6.99
N GLN A 454 30.66 8.03 5.70
CA GLN A 454 29.86 6.95 5.09
C GLN A 454 28.35 7.09 5.38
N GLY A 455 27.88 8.34 5.41
CA GLY A 455 26.52 8.69 5.79
C GLY A 455 26.39 9.11 7.25
N VAL A 456 25.49 10.06 7.48
CA VAL A 456 25.25 10.67 8.78
C VAL A 456 23.88 10.26 9.29
N ARG A 457 23.83 9.69 10.49
CA ARG A 457 22.57 9.35 11.16
C ARG A 457 21.81 10.61 11.57
N MET A 458 20.49 10.48 11.62
CA MET A 458 19.58 11.59 11.94
C MET A 458 19.85 12.28 13.29
N GLY A 459 20.43 11.59 14.27
CA GLY A 459 20.79 12.15 15.57
C GLY A 459 21.85 13.28 15.55
N LEU A 460 22.50 13.54 14.42
CA LEU A 460 23.43 14.68 14.28
C LEU A 460 22.75 15.97 13.82
N PHE A 461 21.48 15.91 13.43
CA PHE A 461 20.71 17.05 12.96
C PHE A 461 19.84 17.65 14.07
N ASP A 462 19.70 18.96 14.04
CA ASP A 462 18.68 19.68 14.78
C ASP A 462 17.32 19.38 14.16
N GLU A 463 16.41 18.78 14.94
CA GLU A 463 15.15 18.23 14.41
C GLU A 463 14.29 19.31 13.73
N GLU A 464 14.18 20.49 14.34
CA GLU A 464 13.35 21.58 13.82
C GLU A 464 13.92 22.13 12.51
N ARG A 465 15.23 22.39 12.48
CA ARG A 465 15.89 22.91 11.26
C ARG A 465 15.90 21.90 10.14
N PHE A 466 16.12 20.62 10.43
CA PHE A 466 16.07 19.57 9.42
C PHE A 466 14.64 19.36 8.91
N ARG A 467 13.64 19.43 9.79
CA ARG A 467 12.22 19.42 9.39
C ARG A 467 11.89 20.57 8.45
N CYS A 468 12.40 21.77 8.71
CA CYS A 468 12.24 22.90 7.79
C CYS A 468 12.92 22.65 6.45
N LEU A 469 14.09 22.01 6.43
CA LEU A 469 14.76 21.61 5.18
C LEU A 469 13.96 20.57 4.40
N LEU A 470 13.34 19.61 5.10
CA LEU A 470 12.45 18.62 4.49
C LEU A 470 11.27 19.29 3.78
N VAL A 471 10.58 20.17 4.51
CA VAL A 471 9.39 20.89 4.08
C VAL A 471 9.67 21.82 2.90
N ASP A 472 10.73 22.63 3.01
CA ASP A 472 10.95 23.71 2.05
C ASP A 472 11.70 23.24 0.79
N GLU A 473 12.50 22.17 0.87
CA GLU A 473 13.42 21.79 -0.21
C GLU A 473 13.34 20.31 -0.58
N ILE A 474 13.54 19.37 0.37
CA ILE A 474 13.70 17.95 0.04
C ILE A 474 12.41 17.36 -0.54
N ILE A 475 11.28 17.46 0.18
CA ILE A 475 10.01 16.85 -0.23
C ILE A 475 9.55 17.45 -1.58
N PRO A 476 9.44 18.78 -1.75
CA PRO A 476 9.01 19.37 -3.02
C PRO A 476 9.93 18.96 -4.17
N TRP A 477 11.25 18.94 -3.95
CA TRP A 477 12.23 18.54 -4.95
C TRP A 477 12.03 17.09 -5.40
N GLN A 478 11.90 16.15 -4.46
CA GLN A 478 11.72 14.73 -4.77
C GLN A 478 10.42 14.47 -5.51
N VAL A 479 9.32 15.10 -5.07
CA VAL A 479 8.02 15.02 -5.75
C VAL A 479 8.14 15.49 -7.20
N LEU A 480 8.73 16.67 -7.44
CA LEU A 480 8.88 17.24 -8.79
C LEU A 480 9.75 16.44 -9.73
N SER A 481 10.88 15.98 -9.20
CA SER A 481 11.82 15.13 -9.94
C SER A 481 11.32 13.69 -10.07
N LYS A 482 10.13 13.38 -9.54
CA LYS A 482 9.50 12.05 -9.53
C LYS A 482 10.48 10.99 -9.03
N ARG A 483 11.22 11.33 -7.98
CA ARG A 483 12.14 10.41 -7.34
C ARG A 483 11.31 9.38 -6.59
N ASP A 484 11.39 8.16 -7.08
CA ASP A 484 11.02 7.00 -6.29
C ASP A 484 12.29 6.55 -5.56
N PRO A 485 12.27 6.21 -4.28
CA PRO A 485 11.26 6.62 -3.31
C PRO A 485 11.30 8.12 -2.99
N THR A 486 10.14 8.70 -2.68
CA THR A 486 10.02 10.05 -2.10
C THR A 486 9.96 9.91 -0.58
N ILE A 487 10.73 10.73 0.12
CA ILE A 487 10.76 10.77 1.58
C ILE A 487 9.81 11.86 2.02
N TYR A 488 8.97 11.56 2.99
CA TYR A 488 8.03 12.50 3.59
C TYR A 488 8.25 12.68 5.08
N ALA A 489 9.14 11.93 5.73
CA ALA A 489 9.47 12.11 7.13
C ALA A 489 10.95 11.83 7.42
N ALA A 490 11.51 12.55 8.39
CA ALA A 490 12.88 12.34 8.86
C ALA A 490 13.12 10.92 9.40
N SER A 491 12.08 10.30 9.98
CA SER A 491 12.11 8.93 10.49
C SER A 491 12.35 7.87 9.41
N GLN A 492 12.17 8.21 8.12
CA GLN A 492 12.42 7.29 7.01
C GLN A 492 13.89 7.27 6.59
N ILE A 493 14.70 8.24 7.05
CA ILE A 493 16.11 8.38 6.69
C ILE A 493 16.95 7.64 7.74
N GLU A 494 17.66 6.59 7.32
CA GLU A 494 18.64 5.91 8.15
C GLU A 494 19.98 6.68 8.14
N VAL A 495 20.43 7.05 6.93
CA VAL A 495 21.70 7.75 6.70
C VAL A 495 21.56 8.83 5.64
N LEU A 496 22.29 9.93 5.81
CA LEU A 496 22.39 11.01 4.83
C LEU A 496 23.85 11.20 4.38
N GLY A 497 24.11 11.10 3.09
CA GLY A 497 25.44 11.23 2.48
C GLY A 497 25.41 12.02 1.18
N VAL A 498 26.41 11.78 0.34
CA VAL A 498 26.47 12.28 -1.05
C VAL A 498 26.43 11.10 -2.04
N PRO A 499 25.92 11.32 -3.27
CA PRO A 499 25.72 10.32 -4.33
C PRO A 499 26.91 9.46 -4.79
#